data_AF-A0A5M3Z9B1-F1
#
_entry.id   AF-A0A5M3Z9B1-F1
#
_cell.length_a   1.000
_cell.length_b   1.000
_cell.length_c   1.000
_cell.angle_alpha   90.00
_cell.angle_beta   90.00
_cell.angle_gamma   90.00
#
_symmetry.space_group_name_H-M   'P 1'
#
loop_
_entity.id
_entity.type
_entity.pdbx_description
1 polymer ?
#
loop_
_entity_poly.entity_id
_entity_poly.type
_entity_poly.pdbx_seq_one_letter_code
_entity_poly.pdbx_strand_id
1 'polypeptide(L)'
;MAPVGSNAMRYVKHGNLPKLKAAIQSGEATPWDTASDGWSLLHTAAYARQLETVQYLAELGGDTGASDLGTRKPVDLAFLKSIGPDAIQAEKDIVDVFSKEDDYIDDYEFTPIHIAVFGLYEHSDPEQPTLQQLIDFVDNANNALPDTNWAAWKTKYRHRSPLYVSIIEQYRVSAAETGNKSRVIHNLIDQKDRKFHWTPLHWASVTGQAQKMKILVQNGADPFIQSNLSFNIIYAAVESNACECLRYALEISKHHPEQLNLNQANIWGETPLIIAAQGCRVGCVKLLLDAGADRNIRQENQQVALHYAGLSGRAERRRETVALLCNQNGTELEIDAQDEDGRPPIFDFLDDPECLKILVKHGARLDLCDTAGNSLFHHACIQGEVDSLKTLQQLSSNAKDIVRHKNLAGNTALIEALRHTNVGCAMVLLTLQEVGDMVGQDAWAAVHYAAKLGDAGLLQAVMEHPGFVRGLRTGDGKTARVVAMEAGNWRGETKQLLNTFNTIV
;
A
#
# COMPACT_ATOMS: atom_id res chain seq x y z
N MET A 1 -19.90 18.19 -10.88
CA MET A 1 -19.85 16.71 -10.83
C MET A 1 -18.48 16.30 -11.35
N ALA A 2 -17.53 16.08 -10.45
CA ALA A 2 -16.25 15.45 -10.78
C ALA A 2 -16.48 13.92 -10.82
N PRO A 3 -15.83 13.17 -11.73
CA PRO A 3 -16.00 11.73 -11.81
C PRO A 3 -15.47 11.06 -10.54
N VAL A 4 -16.06 9.94 -10.18
CA VAL A 4 -15.64 9.06 -9.09
C VAL A 4 -14.15 8.73 -9.27
N GLY A 5 -13.33 9.18 -8.30
CA GLY A 5 -11.87 9.06 -8.29
C GLY A 5 -11.14 10.31 -8.78
N SER A 6 -11.04 11.36 -7.94
CA SER A 6 -10.17 12.51 -8.23
C SER A 6 -8.73 12.01 -8.45
N ASN A 7 -8.10 12.40 -9.57
CA ASN A 7 -6.69 12.10 -9.84
C ASN A 7 -5.76 12.55 -8.69
N ALA A 8 -6.17 13.56 -7.92
CA ALA A 8 -5.45 14.01 -6.73
C ALA A 8 -5.27 12.93 -5.68
N MET A 9 -6.30 12.12 -5.41
CA MET A 9 -6.20 11.03 -4.43
C MET A 9 -5.15 10.01 -4.86
N ARG A 10 -5.10 9.71 -6.16
CA ARG A 10 -4.08 8.85 -6.75
C ARG A 10 -2.69 9.48 -6.64
N TYR A 11 -2.54 10.77 -6.91
CA TYR A 11 -1.27 11.47 -6.76
C TYR A 11 -0.76 11.43 -5.32
N VAL A 12 -1.62 11.66 -4.33
CA VAL A 12 -1.27 11.54 -2.91
C VAL A 12 -0.93 10.09 -2.57
N LYS A 13 -1.75 9.10 -2.95
CA LYS A 13 -1.48 7.68 -2.68
C LYS A 13 -0.10 7.22 -3.17
N HIS A 14 0.39 7.79 -4.27
CA HIS A 14 1.71 7.48 -4.84
C HIS A 14 2.82 8.49 -4.50
N GLY A 15 2.57 9.46 -3.61
CA GLY A 15 3.58 10.45 -3.22
C GLY A 15 4.00 11.42 -4.32
N ASN A 16 3.16 11.64 -5.33
CA ASN A 16 3.45 12.53 -6.45
C ASN A 16 3.01 13.97 -6.16
N LEU A 17 3.71 14.63 -5.23
CA LEU A 17 3.47 16.01 -4.87
C LEU A 17 3.51 16.99 -6.06
N PRO A 18 4.43 16.87 -7.05
CA PRO A 18 4.43 17.75 -8.21
C PRO A 18 3.14 17.69 -9.05
N LYS A 19 2.61 16.48 -9.31
CA LYS A 19 1.34 16.34 -10.04
C LYS A 19 0.16 16.84 -9.21
N LEU A 20 0.17 16.62 -7.90
CA LEU A 20 -0.84 17.17 -7.01
C LEU A 20 -0.85 18.71 -7.05
N LYS A 21 0.33 19.35 -6.95
CA LYS A 21 0.49 20.80 -7.07
C LYS A 21 -0.08 21.32 -8.39
N ALA A 22 0.27 20.69 -9.50
CA ALA A 22 -0.23 21.08 -10.82
C ALA A 22 -1.76 20.94 -10.92
N ALA A 23 -2.33 19.83 -10.42
CA ALA A 23 -3.77 19.60 -10.41
C ALA A 23 -4.52 20.66 -9.60
N ILE A 24 -4.04 20.99 -8.39
CA ILE A 24 -4.65 22.04 -7.55
C ILE A 24 -4.52 23.42 -8.20
N GLN A 25 -3.35 23.76 -8.77
CA GLN A 25 -3.13 25.04 -9.46
C GLN A 25 -4.00 25.21 -10.71
N SER A 26 -4.28 24.11 -11.41
CA SER A 26 -5.17 24.10 -12.58
C SER A 26 -6.67 24.12 -12.25
N GLY A 27 -7.03 23.91 -10.98
CA GLY A 27 -8.42 23.79 -10.54
C GLY A 27 -9.07 22.43 -10.83
N GLU A 28 -8.30 21.44 -11.29
CA GLU A 28 -8.77 20.06 -11.49
C GLU A 28 -9.05 19.32 -10.17
N ALA A 29 -8.43 19.78 -9.07
CA ALA A 29 -8.59 19.22 -7.73
C ALA A 29 -8.57 20.32 -6.68
N THR A 30 -9.09 20.03 -5.49
CA THR A 30 -9.03 20.95 -4.35
C THR A 30 -8.33 20.30 -3.14
N PRO A 31 -7.73 21.08 -2.23
CA PRO A 31 -7.19 20.55 -0.97
C PRO A 31 -8.21 19.82 -0.09
N TRP A 32 -9.51 20.03 -0.33
CA TRP A 32 -10.64 19.44 0.40
C TRP A 32 -11.26 18.24 -0.29
N ASP A 33 -10.66 17.74 -1.38
CA ASP A 33 -11.15 16.54 -2.05
C ASP A 33 -11.19 15.34 -1.07
N THR A 34 -12.30 14.62 -1.06
CA THR A 34 -12.52 13.42 -0.27
C THR A 34 -12.90 12.22 -1.14
N ALA A 35 -12.52 11.03 -0.71
CA ALA A 35 -13.00 9.77 -1.26
C ALA A 35 -14.37 9.40 -0.65
N SER A 36 -15.03 8.39 -1.23
CA SER A 36 -16.36 7.94 -0.81
C SER A 36 -16.42 7.35 0.61
N ASP A 37 -15.27 6.95 1.15
CA ASP A 37 -15.08 6.46 2.52
C ASP A 37 -14.73 7.58 3.52
N GLY A 38 -14.85 8.85 3.11
CA GLY A 38 -14.56 10.01 3.93
C GLY A 38 -13.07 10.38 4.03
N TRP A 39 -12.17 9.61 3.39
CA TRP A 39 -10.75 9.95 3.41
C TRP A 39 -10.49 11.24 2.62
N SER A 40 -9.97 12.25 3.32
CA SER A 40 -9.43 13.45 2.66
C SER A 40 -8.03 13.22 2.10
N LEU A 41 -7.56 14.16 1.28
CA LEU A 41 -6.16 14.17 0.83
C LEU A 41 -5.17 14.15 2.01
N LEU A 42 -5.51 14.82 3.13
CA LEU A 42 -4.69 14.82 4.35
C LEU A 42 -4.67 13.45 5.04
N HIS A 43 -5.79 12.72 5.12
CA HIS A 43 -5.79 11.35 5.64
C HIS A 43 -4.82 10.47 4.85
N THR A 44 -4.93 10.53 3.53
CA THR A 44 -4.09 9.73 2.62
C THR A 44 -2.63 10.11 2.75
N ALA A 45 -2.31 11.41 2.80
CA ALA A 45 -0.93 11.89 2.94
C ALA A 45 -0.31 11.52 4.29
N ALA A 46 -1.07 11.67 5.39
CA ALA A 46 -0.64 11.30 6.74
C ALA A 46 -0.40 9.78 6.85
N TYR A 47 -1.37 8.98 6.42
CA TYR A 47 -1.24 7.52 6.43
C TYR A 47 -0.10 7.01 5.53
N ALA A 48 0.12 7.67 4.39
CA ALA A 48 1.20 7.38 3.47
C ALA A 48 2.55 7.99 3.88
N ARG A 49 2.60 8.71 5.02
CA ARG A 49 3.84 9.23 5.65
C ARG A 49 4.56 10.30 4.83
N GLN A 50 3.79 11.16 4.18
CA GLN A 50 4.30 12.17 3.25
C GLN A 50 4.33 13.56 3.89
N LEU A 51 5.39 13.86 4.63
CA LEU A 51 5.51 15.12 5.38
C LEU A 51 5.33 16.35 4.49
N GLU A 52 6.00 16.42 3.35
CA GLU A 52 5.95 17.57 2.45
C GLU A 52 4.56 17.75 1.83
N THR A 53 3.87 16.65 1.54
CA THR A 53 2.49 16.67 1.02
C THR A 53 1.52 17.15 2.10
N VAL A 54 1.68 16.67 3.35
CA VAL A 54 0.87 17.09 4.49
C VAL A 54 1.06 18.58 4.76
N GLN A 55 2.30 19.06 4.83
CA GLN A 55 2.63 20.48 5.02
C GLN A 55 1.99 21.34 3.92
N TYR A 56 2.16 20.96 2.66
CA TYR A 56 1.59 21.70 1.54
C TYR A 56 0.05 21.78 1.60
N LEU A 57 -0.63 20.67 1.89
CA LEU A 57 -2.09 20.65 2.00
C LEU A 57 -2.58 21.46 3.20
N ALA A 58 -1.87 21.40 4.34
CA ALA A 58 -2.18 22.18 5.52
C ALA A 58 -1.99 23.69 5.30
N GLU A 59 -0.91 24.10 4.61
CA GLU A 59 -0.66 25.50 4.21
C GLU A 59 -1.76 26.07 3.31
N LEU A 60 -2.38 25.22 2.47
CA LEU A 60 -3.52 25.60 1.64
C LEU A 60 -4.86 25.64 2.40
N GLY A 61 -4.88 25.32 3.69
CA GLY A 61 -6.10 25.27 4.49
C GLY A 61 -6.93 24.00 4.30
N GLY A 62 -6.29 22.89 3.92
CA GLY A 62 -6.93 21.57 3.92
C GLY A 62 -7.53 21.24 5.29
N ASP A 63 -8.66 20.55 5.29
CA ASP A 63 -9.41 20.28 6.52
C ASP A 63 -8.70 19.23 7.40
N THR A 64 -8.04 19.71 8.46
CA THR A 64 -7.36 18.88 9.47
C THR A 64 -8.34 18.23 10.46
N GLY A 65 -9.59 18.67 10.50
CA GLY A 65 -10.67 18.12 11.33
C GLY A 65 -11.58 17.14 10.59
N ALA A 66 -11.36 16.94 9.28
CA ALA A 66 -12.11 15.97 8.48
C ALA A 66 -12.09 14.60 9.15
N SER A 67 -13.22 13.91 9.14
CA SER A 67 -13.38 12.60 9.78
C SER A 67 -13.71 11.53 8.76
N ASP A 68 -13.00 10.41 8.79
CA ASP A 68 -13.33 9.24 7.98
C ASP A 68 -14.57 8.49 8.51
N LEU A 69 -15.00 7.41 7.84
CA LEU A 69 -16.13 6.58 8.29
C LEU A 69 -15.99 6.05 9.74
N GLY A 70 -14.78 6.00 10.29
CA GLY A 70 -14.49 5.61 11.66
C GLY A 70 -14.32 6.80 12.62
N THR A 71 -14.69 8.03 12.23
CA THR A 71 -14.51 9.27 12.99
C THR A 71 -13.06 9.66 13.27
N ARG A 72 -12.11 9.07 12.55
CA ARG A 72 -10.68 9.36 12.69
C ARG A 72 -10.33 10.57 11.85
N LYS A 73 -9.50 11.44 12.42
CA LYS A 73 -8.92 12.61 11.79
C LYS A 73 -7.58 12.25 11.14
N PRO A 74 -7.02 13.09 10.24
CA PRO A 74 -5.69 12.89 9.70
C PRO A 74 -4.60 12.69 10.78
N VAL A 75 -4.70 13.44 11.90
CA VAL A 75 -3.78 13.30 13.04
C VAL A 75 -3.85 11.94 13.70
N ASP A 76 -5.02 11.28 13.69
CA ASP A 76 -5.17 9.97 14.32
C ASP A 76 -4.38 8.89 13.55
N LEU A 77 -4.39 8.98 12.22
CA LEU A 77 -3.59 8.11 11.35
C LEU A 77 -2.09 8.47 11.43
N ALA A 78 -1.75 9.76 11.55
CA ALA A 78 -0.37 10.19 11.76
C ALA A 78 0.20 9.64 13.08
N PHE A 79 -0.55 9.76 14.18
CA PHE A 79 -0.19 9.24 15.49
C PHE A 79 0.04 7.74 15.44
N LEU A 80 -0.86 6.98 14.80
CA LEU A 80 -0.69 5.54 14.62
C LEU A 80 0.65 5.18 13.96
N LYS A 81 1.09 5.96 12.97
CA LYS A 81 2.37 5.72 12.28
C LYS A 81 3.58 6.14 13.12
N SER A 82 3.45 7.19 13.93
CA SER A 82 4.58 7.77 14.68
C SER A 82 5.02 6.97 15.92
N ILE A 83 4.17 6.05 16.40
CA ILE A 83 4.39 5.23 17.61
C ILE A 83 4.96 3.83 17.33
N GLY A 84 5.08 3.44 16.06
CA GLY A 84 5.62 2.14 15.68
C GLY A 84 7.11 1.99 16.05
N PRO A 85 7.62 0.76 16.26
CA PRO A 85 9.03 0.54 16.59
C PRO A 85 10.00 1.04 15.51
N ASP A 86 9.58 1.03 14.24
CA ASP A 86 10.37 1.49 13.09
C ASP A 86 10.05 2.96 12.70
N ALA A 87 9.38 3.72 13.58
CA ALA A 87 8.90 5.04 13.23
C ALA A 87 10.04 6.05 12.99
N ILE A 88 9.96 6.80 11.89
CA ILE A 88 10.94 7.80 11.47
C ILE A 88 10.55 9.20 11.94
N GLN A 89 11.53 10.12 11.97
CA GLN A 89 11.30 11.49 12.42
C GLN A 89 10.19 12.18 11.61
N ALA A 90 10.14 11.96 10.28
CA ALA A 90 9.11 12.55 9.44
C ALA A 90 7.66 12.15 9.86
N GLU A 91 7.45 10.94 10.39
CA GLU A 91 6.12 10.52 10.87
C GLU A 91 5.74 11.25 12.16
N LYS A 92 6.72 11.57 13.02
CA LYS A 92 6.51 12.41 14.21
C LYS A 92 6.24 13.86 13.82
N ASP A 93 7.03 14.39 12.88
CA ASP A 93 6.85 15.74 12.37
C ASP A 93 5.48 15.93 11.71
N ILE A 94 4.91 14.88 11.08
CA ILE A 94 3.53 14.92 10.54
C ILE A 94 2.52 15.16 11.66
N VAL A 95 2.68 14.54 12.83
CA VAL A 95 1.80 14.77 13.99
C VAL A 95 1.88 16.25 14.40
N ASP A 96 3.09 16.81 14.45
CA ASP A 96 3.32 18.22 14.81
C ASP A 96 2.69 19.21 13.81
N VAL A 97 2.45 18.82 12.55
CA VAL A 97 1.71 19.66 11.58
C VAL A 97 0.25 19.83 12.00
N PHE A 98 -0.36 18.78 12.57
CA PHE A 98 -1.75 18.81 12.98
C PHE A 98 -1.94 19.32 14.42
N SER A 99 -0.94 19.10 15.27
CA SER A 99 -1.06 19.29 16.71
C SER A 99 -0.45 20.61 17.17
N LYS A 100 -1.22 21.41 17.90
CA LYS A 100 -0.70 22.45 18.79
C LYS A 100 -1.10 22.05 20.20
N GLU A 101 -0.14 21.50 20.94
CA GLU A 101 -0.31 20.91 22.28
C GLU A 101 -1.13 19.59 22.23
N ASP A 102 -0.80 18.62 23.10
CA ASP A 102 -1.18 17.19 23.03
C ASP A 102 -2.70 16.86 23.10
N ASP A 103 -3.58 17.83 22.90
CA ASP A 103 -5.05 17.76 23.03
C ASP A 103 -5.71 16.67 22.16
N TYR A 104 -5.04 16.20 21.10
CA TYR A 104 -5.58 15.15 20.23
C TYR A 104 -5.58 13.77 20.87
N ILE A 105 -4.78 13.53 21.92
CA ILE A 105 -4.73 12.24 22.62
C ILE A 105 -5.97 12.05 23.50
N ASP A 106 -6.52 13.12 24.08
CA ASP A 106 -7.72 13.07 24.92
C ASP A 106 -8.95 12.53 24.15
N ASP A 107 -8.98 12.81 22.85
CA ASP A 107 -9.96 12.37 21.87
C ASP A 107 -10.04 10.82 21.75
N TYR A 108 -9.01 10.09 22.21
CA TYR A 108 -8.97 8.61 22.23
C TYR A 108 -9.70 8.00 23.43
N GLU A 109 -9.93 8.76 24.50
CA GLU A 109 -10.46 8.24 25.77
C GLU A 109 -9.65 7.06 26.32
N PHE A 110 -8.32 7.17 26.29
CA PHE A 110 -7.43 6.13 26.79
C PHE A 110 -7.65 5.84 28.28
N THR A 111 -7.87 4.58 28.59
CA THR A 111 -7.94 4.11 29.98
C THR A 111 -6.55 4.10 30.64
N PRO A 112 -6.46 4.03 31.97
CA PRO A 112 -5.17 3.90 32.66
C PRO A 112 -4.31 2.72 32.17
N ILE A 113 -4.94 1.65 31.68
CA ILE A 113 -4.22 0.50 31.11
C ILE A 113 -3.64 0.83 29.73
N HIS A 114 -4.35 1.60 28.89
CA HIS A 114 -3.77 2.15 27.65
C HIS A 114 -2.57 3.04 27.97
N ILE A 115 -2.73 3.99 28.89
CA ILE A 115 -1.66 4.90 29.30
C ILE A 115 -0.41 4.15 29.73
N ALA A 116 -0.54 3.12 30.57
CA ALA A 116 0.60 2.30 30.98
C ALA A 116 1.18 1.42 29.86
N VAL A 117 0.38 1.01 28.86
CA VAL A 117 0.89 0.36 27.65
C VAL A 117 1.77 1.31 26.85
N PHE A 118 1.39 2.57 26.67
CA PHE A 118 2.23 3.53 25.95
C PHE A 118 3.36 4.15 26.79
N GLY A 119 3.19 4.21 28.11
CA GLY A 119 4.02 5.04 28.97
C GLY A 119 3.71 6.54 28.85
N LEU A 120 2.49 6.91 28.46
CA LEU A 120 2.03 8.31 28.31
C LEU A 120 1.66 8.94 29.66
N TYR A 121 2.53 8.83 30.65
CA TYR A 121 2.31 9.46 31.95
C TYR A 121 2.45 10.99 31.80
N GLU A 122 1.65 11.73 32.57
CA GLU A 122 1.82 13.17 32.70
C GLU A 122 3.27 13.48 33.13
N HIS A 123 3.88 14.52 32.55
CA HIS A 123 5.25 14.91 32.89
C HIS A 123 5.45 15.22 34.38
N SER A 124 4.36 15.62 35.06
CA SER A 124 4.29 15.89 36.49
C SER A 124 4.15 14.65 37.37
N ASP A 125 3.86 13.46 36.82
CA ASP A 125 3.67 12.21 37.58
C ASP A 125 5.04 11.56 37.89
N PRO A 126 5.52 11.60 39.14
CA PRO A 126 6.81 11.03 39.51
C PRO A 126 6.75 9.52 39.76
N GLU A 127 5.54 8.93 39.87
CA GLU A 127 5.38 7.54 40.25
C GLU A 127 5.38 6.59 39.05
N GLN A 128 4.76 7.01 37.93
CA GLN A 128 4.71 6.27 36.66
C GLN A 128 4.49 4.76 36.83
N PRO A 129 3.33 4.37 37.41
CA PRO A 129 3.10 2.99 37.85
C PRO A 129 3.12 2.02 36.69
N THR A 130 3.86 0.92 36.85
CA THR A 130 3.96 -0.12 35.81
C THR A 130 2.59 -0.72 35.48
N LEU A 131 2.47 -1.28 34.27
CA LEU A 131 1.27 -1.99 33.82
C LEU A 131 0.79 -3.05 34.84
N GLN A 132 1.71 -3.83 35.41
CA GLN A 132 1.37 -4.85 36.40
C GLN A 132 0.84 -4.24 37.71
N GLN A 133 1.44 -3.13 38.18
CA GLN A 133 0.96 -2.44 39.38
C GLN A 133 -0.45 -1.89 39.21
N LEU A 134 -0.77 -1.31 38.04
CA LEU A 134 -2.11 -0.84 37.74
C LEU A 134 -3.11 -2.00 37.66
N ILE A 135 -2.75 -3.10 36.99
CA ILE A 135 -3.61 -4.29 36.91
C ILE A 135 -3.91 -4.84 38.32
N ASP A 136 -2.89 -5.03 39.14
CA ASP A 136 -3.07 -5.54 40.51
C ASP A 136 -3.87 -4.56 41.36
N PHE A 137 -3.73 -3.25 41.14
CA PHE A 137 -4.53 -2.25 41.83
C PHE A 137 -6.01 -2.31 41.45
N VAL A 138 -6.34 -2.42 40.16
CA VAL A 138 -7.72 -2.56 39.67
C VAL A 138 -8.36 -3.82 40.25
N ASP A 139 -7.65 -4.94 40.21
CA ASP A 139 -8.13 -6.22 40.74
C ASP A 139 -8.41 -6.13 42.24
N ASN A 140 -7.49 -5.54 43.01
CA ASN A 140 -7.67 -5.32 44.45
C ASN A 140 -8.85 -4.37 44.75
N ALA A 141 -9.02 -3.31 43.96
CA ALA A 141 -10.11 -2.37 44.13
C ALA A 141 -11.48 -3.02 43.81
N ASN A 142 -11.57 -3.83 42.76
CA ASN A 142 -12.82 -4.46 42.37
C ASN A 142 -13.23 -5.63 43.29
N ASN A 143 -12.25 -6.29 43.93
CA ASN A 143 -12.49 -7.36 44.91
C ASN A 143 -12.55 -6.88 46.38
N ALA A 144 -12.53 -5.57 46.63
CA ALA A 144 -12.62 -5.05 47.98
C ALA A 144 -13.97 -5.40 48.64
N LEU A 145 -13.98 -5.59 49.95
CA LEU A 145 -15.18 -5.98 50.71
C LEU A 145 -16.32 -4.95 50.52
N PRO A 146 -17.61 -5.36 50.55
CA PRO A 146 -18.74 -4.46 50.34
C PRO A 146 -18.80 -3.25 51.29
N ASP A 147 -18.25 -3.38 52.51
CA ASP A 147 -18.17 -2.35 53.54
C ASP A 147 -16.89 -1.49 53.46
N THR A 148 -16.09 -1.64 52.40
CA THR A 148 -14.86 -0.85 52.18
C THR A 148 -15.15 0.65 52.19
N ASN A 149 -14.44 1.40 53.03
CA ASN A 149 -14.54 2.86 53.08
C ASN A 149 -13.78 3.51 51.91
N TRP A 150 -14.52 3.77 50.82
CA TRP A 150 -13.96 4.38 49.60
C TRP A 150 -13.47 5.82 49.79
N ALA A 151 -14.02 6.58 50.73
CA ALA A 151 -13.52 7.92 51.04
C ALA A 151 -12.10 7.87 51.65
N ALA A 152 -11.84 6.86 52.49
CA ALA A 152 -10.50 6.61 53.03
C ALA A 152 -9.52 6.16 51.92
N TRP A 153 -9.97 5.31 50.98
CA TRP A 153 -9.18 4.94 49.81
C TRP A 153 -8.82 6.15 48.95
N LYS A 154 -9.81 6.97 48.55
CA LYS A 154 -9.56 8.20 47.79
C LYS A 154 -8.54 9.08 48.50
N THR A 155 -8.68 9.27 49.80
CA THR A 155 -7.74 10.07 50.60
C THR A 155 -6.33 9.48 50.61
N LYS A 156 -6.20 8.14 50.66
CA LYS A 156 -4.92 7.43 50.64
C LYS A 156 -4.20 7.56 49.30
N TYR A 157 -4.93 7.52 48.19
CA TYR A 157 -4.37 7.54 46.84
C TYR A 157 -4.35 8.92 46.16
N ARG A 158 -4.93 9.96 46.80
CA ARG A 158 -5.01 11.33 46.24
C ARG A 158 -3.66 11.98 45.89
N HIS A 159 -2.58 11.51 46.50
CA HIS A 159 -1.21 12.02 46.32
C HIS A 159 -0.32 11.06 45.52
N ARG A 160 -0.90 9.97 45.00
CA ARG A 160 -0.24 9.00 44.11
C ARG A 160 -0.44 9.44 42.66
N SER A 161 0.07 8.63 41.72
CA SER A 161 -0.21 8.83 40.29
C SER A 161 -1.71 9.09 40.03
N PRO A 162 -2.07 10.06 39.18
CA PRO A 162 -3.46 10.35 38.80
C PRO A 162 -4.21 9.12 38.28
N LEU A 163 -3.49 8.15 37.70
CA LEU A 163 -4.05 6.91 37.19
C LEU A 163 -4.70 6.05 38.29
N TYR A 164 -4.15 6.02 39.51
CA TYR A 164 -4.79 5.29 40.61
C TYR A 164 -6.11 5.93 41.02
N VAL A 165 -6.16 7.27 41.02
CA VAL A 165 -7.37 8.02 41.37
C VAL A 165 -8.43 7.80 40.31
N SER A 166 -8.09 7.93 39.02
CA SER A 166 -9.05 7.70 37.93
C SER A 166 -9.62 6.28 37.94
N ILE A 167 -8.83 5.25 38.27
CA ILE A 167 -9.32 3.88 38.46
C ILE A 167 -10.40 3.82 39.55
N ILE A 168 -10.14 4.38 40.74
CA ILE A 168 -11.11 4.36 41.84
C ILE A 168 -12.41 5.08 41.47
N GLU A 169 -12.28 6.20 40.75
CA GLU A 169 -13.40 7.12 40.50
C GLU A 169 -14.25 6.75 39.29
N GLN A 170 -13.63 6.24 38.22
CA GLN A 170 -14.28 6.08 36.92
C GLN A 170 -14.40 4.62 36.46
N TYR A 171 -13.47 3.74 36.88
CA TYR A 171 -13.34 2.40 36.30
C TYR A 171 -13.57 1.23 37.28
N ARG A 172 -13.90 1.55 38.53
CA ARG A 172 -14.19 0.53 39.56
C ARG A 172 -15.56 -0.10 39.35
N VAL A 173 -15.63 -1.44 39.38
CA VAL A 173 -16.87 -2.23 39.34
C VAL A 173 -16.85 -3.24 40.49
N SER A 174 -17.96 -3.40 41.21
CA SER A 174 -18.03 -4.33 42.36
C SER A 174 -18.07 -5.78 41.90
N ALA A 175 -17.08 -6.59 42.28
CA ALA A 175 -17.06 -8.04 42.01
C ALA A 175 -18.26 -8.79 42.62
N ALA A 176 -18.89 -8.23 43.66
CA ALA A 176 -20.06 -8.83 44.31
C ALA A 176 -21.29 -8.91 43.39
N GLU A 177 -21.33 -8.15 42.30
CA GLU A 177 -22.45 -8.10 41.36
C GLU A 177 -22.30 -9.09 40.19
N THR A 178 -21.09 -9.57 39.90
CA THR A 178 -20.78 -10.35 38.69
C THR A 178 -20.65 -11.85 38.89
N GLY A 179 -20.69 -12.35 40.14
CA GLY A 179 -20.76 -13.78 40.49
C GLY A 179 -19.56 -14.64 40.06
N ASN A 180 -18.55 -14.05 39.41
CA ASN A 180 -17.41 -14.75 38.84
C ASN A 180 -16.15 -14.57 39.72
N LYS A 181 -15.39 -15.65 39.92
CA LYS A 181 -14.22 -15.69 40.82
C LYS A 181 -12.87 -15.48 40.11
N SER A 182 -12.87 -15.05 38.84
CA SER A 182 -11.65 -14.62 38.13
C SER A 182 -11.29 -13.17 38.45
N ARG A 183 -10.04 -12.75 38.17
CA ARG A 183 -9.59 -11.35 38.33
C ARG A 183 -10.63 -10.40 37.72
N VAL A 184 -11.15 -9.46 38.51
CA VAL A 184 -12.24 -8.57 38.07
C VAL A 184 -11.61 -7.34 37.41
N ILE A 185 -10.96 -7.55 36.27
CA ILE A 185 -10.35 -6.48 35.48
C ILE A 185 -10.88 -6.42 34.04
N HIS A 186 -11.71 -7.40 33.65
CA HIS A 186 -12.16 -7.59 32.26
C HIS A 186 -12.76 -6.32 31.63
N ASN A 187 -13.54 -5.55 32.40
CA ASN A 187 -14.14 -4.31 31.89
C ASN A 187 -13.11 -3.24 31.50
N LEU A 188 -11.90 -3.25 32.08
CA LEU A 188 -10.87 -2.24 31.84
C LEU A 188 -9.74 -2.73 30.94
N ILE A 189 -9.37 -4.01 31.05
CA ILE A 189 -8.25 -4.60 30.30
C ILE A 189 -8.59 -4.80 28.80
N ASP A 190 -9.88 -4.98 28.50
CA ASP A 190 -10.41 -5.15 27.14
C ASP A 190 -11.20 -3.92 26.66
N GLN A 191 -11.19 -2.82 27.43
CA GLN A 191 -11.86 -1.59 27.04
C GLN A 191 -11.23 -1.07 25.75
N LYS A 192 -12.06 -0.69 24.79
CA LYS A 192 -11.62 -0.14 23.51
C LYS A 192 -11.47 1.36 23.60
N ASP A 193 -10.46 1.92 22.93
CA ASP A 193 -10.36 3.36 22.70
C ASP A 193 -11.47 3.84 21.74
N ARG A 194 -11.71 5.15 21.72
CA ARG A 194 -12.79 5.76 20.94
C ARG A 194 -12.51 5.87 19.44
N LYS A 195 -11.25 5.90 19.02
CA LYS A 195 -10.83 6.21 17.64
C LYS A 195 -10.68 4.97 16.78
N PHE A 196 -9.86 4.03 17.23
CA PHE A 196 -9.58 2.79 16.50
C PHE A 196 -10.38 1.61 17.03
N HIS A 197 -11.12 1.78 18.14
CA HIS A 197 -11.78 0.68 18.83
C HIS A 197 -10.78 -0.44 19.18
N TRP A 198 -9.55 -0.07 19.51
CA TRP A 198 -8.47 -0.97 19.87
C TRP A 198 -8.42 -1.13 21.39
N THR A 199 -8.14 -2.35 21.83
CA THR A 199 -7.88 -2.64 23.24
C THR A 199 -6.43 -2.34 23.60
N PRO A 200 -6.05 -2.25 24.88
CA PRO A 200 -4.64 -2.14 25.28
C PRO A 200 -3.75 -3.23 24.67
N LEU A 201 -4.29 -4.42 24.40
CA LEU A 201 -3.55 -5.51 23.76
C LEU A 201 -3.25 -5.23 22.28
N HIS A 202 -4.17 -4.61 21.54
CA HIS A 202 -3.91 -4.14 20.17
C HIS A 202 -2.79 -3.08 20.16
N TRP A 203 -2.86 -2.10 21.08
CA TRP A 203 -1.85 -1.06 21.20
C TRP A 203 -0.48 -1.61 21.63
N ALA A 204 -0.43 -2.59 22.53
CA ALA A 204 0.82 -3.28 22.87
C ALA A 204 1.40 -4.04 21.66
N SER A 205 0.53 -4.60 20.81
CA SER A 205 0.93 -5.30 19.59
C SER A 205 1.54 -4.35 18.55
N VAL A 206 0.85 -3.26 18.21
CA VAL A 206 1.30 -2.30 17.18
C VAL A 206 2.53 -1.49 17.58
N THR A 207 2.78 -1.31 18.88
CA THR A 207 3.96 -0.59 19.40
C THR A 207 5.16 -1.50 19.64
N GLY A 208 5.07 -2.79 19.28
CA GLY A 208 6.21 -3.72 19.43
C GLY A 208 6.47 -4.22 20.86
N GLN A 209 5.49 -4.10 21.76
CA GLN A 209 5.66 -4.39 23.19
C GLN A 209 5.21 -5.80 23.56
N ALA A 210 5.87 -6.82 22.99
CA ALA A 210 5.51 -8.23 23.17
C ALA A 210 5.45 -8.67 24.65
N GLN A 211 6.30 -8.11 25.52
CA GLN A 211 6.24 -8.41 26.96
C GLN A 211 4.97 -7.85 27.62
N LYS A 212 4.49 -6.67 27.22
CA LYS A 212 3.22 -6.12 27.70
C LYS A 212 2.04 -6.92 27.16
N MET A 213 2.10 -7.42 25.92
CA MET A 213 1.09 -8.37 25.42
C MET A 213 0.99 -9.61 26.32
N LYS A 214 2.12 -10.22 26.68
CA LYS A 214 2.16 -11.38 27.58
C LYS A 214 1.56 -11.06 28.94
N ILE A 215 1.91 -9.91 29.53
CA ILE A 215 1.32 -9.45 30.79
C ILE A 215 -0.20 -9.32 30.66
N LEU A 216 -0.69 -8.65 29.62
CA LEU A 216 -2.13 -8.45 29.42
C LEU A 216 -2.88 -9.79 29.29
N VAL A 217 -2.39 -10.70 28.45
CA VAL A 217 -3.03 -12.01 28.23
C VAL A 217 -2.97 -12.88 29.50
N GLN A 218 -1.84 -12.91 30.22
CA GLN A 218 -1.72 -13.63 31.50
C GLN A 218 -2.68 -13.10 32.57
N ASN A 219 -3.11 -11.84 32.45
CA ASN A 219 -4.06 -11.19 33.34
C ASN A 219 -5.50 -11.25 32.84
N GLY A 220 -5.78 -11.93 31.72
CA GLY A 220 -7.14 -12.18 31.24
C GLY A 220 -7.66 -11.20 30.19
N ALA A 221 -6.78 -10.46 29.50
CA ALA A 221 -7.14 -9.77 28.26
C ALA A 221 -7.55 -10.78 27.18
N ASP A 222 -8.63 -10.51 26.46
CA ASP A 222 -9.11 -11.35 25.37
C ASP A 222 -8.34 -11.05 24.07
N PRO A 223 -7.51 -11.98 23.57
CA PRO A 223 -6.74 -11.78 22.33
C PRO A 223 -7.57 -11.91 21.05
N PHE A 224 -8.86 -12.24 21.14
CA PHE A 224 -9.76 -12.49 20.02
C PHE A 224 -10.62 -11.27 19.66
N ILE A 225 -10.57 -10.21 20.46
CA ILE A 225 -11.31 -8.98 20.19
C ILE A 225 -10.85 -8.37 18.87
N GLN A 226 -11.81 -7.87 18.09
CA GLN A 226 -11.56 -7.12 16.86
C GLN A 226 -11.94 -5.64 17.00
N SER A 227 -11.25 -4.79 16.25
CA SER A 227 -11.60 -3.39 16.07
C SER A 227 -12.86 -3.20 15.22
N ASN A 228 -13.30 -1.95 15.05
CA ASN A 228 -14.38 -1.58 14.12
C ASN A 228 -14.01 -1.79 12.64
N LEU A 229 -12.73 -1.99 12.32
CA LEU A 229 -12.23 -2.36 10.99
C LEU A 229 -11.89 -3.85 10.88
N SER A 230 -12.35 -4.65 11.84
CA SER A 230 -12.02 -6.08 11.93
C SER A 230 -10.53 -6.37 12.12
N PHE A 231 -9.74 -5.39 12.60
CA PHE A 231 -8.34 -5.63 12.93
C PHE A 231 -8.25 -6.39 14.25
N ASN A 232 -7.42 -7.42 14.29
CA ASN A 232 -7.06 -8.18 15.49
C ASN A 232 -5.59 -7.90 15.84
N ILE A 233 -5.06 -8.61 16.84
CA ILE A 233 -3.68 -8.44 17.29
C ILE A 233 -2.62 -8.84 16.24
N ILE A 234 -2.95 -9.71 15.27
CA ILE A 234 -2.07 -10.05 14.14
C ILE A 234 -1.95 -8.84 13.21
N TYR A 235 -3.07 -8.21 12.86
CA TYR A 235 -3.07 -6.98 12.06
C TYR A 235 -2.26 -5.87 12.72
N ALA A 236 -2.50 -5.63 14.01
CA ALA A 236 -1.77 -4.63 14.77
C ALA A 236 -0.25 -4.86 14.71
N ALA A 237 0.22 -6.09 14.89
CA ALA A 237 1.64 -6.41 14.80
C ALA A 237 2.19 -6.23 13.38
N VAL A 238 1.45 -6.68 12.37
CA VAL A 238 1.83 -6.52 10.96
C VAL A 238 1.92 -5.05 10.62
N GLU A 239 1.01 -4.21 11.10
CA GLU A 239 0.88 -2.80 10.74
C GLU A 239 2.14 -1.97 11.02
N SER A 240 2.87 -2.32 12.06
CA SER A 240 4.12 -1.64 12.42
C SER A 240 5.35 -2.55 12.35
N ASN A 241 5.27 -3.63 11.55
CA ASN A 241 6.38 -4.57 11.36
C ASN A 241 6.92 -5.17 12.70
N ALA A 242 6.06 -5.29 13.71
CA ALA A 242 6.41 -5.72 15.06
C ALA A 242 6.55 -7.25 15.13
N CYS A 243 7.68 -7.77 14.64
CA CYS A 243 7.90 -9.21 14.46
C CYS A 243 7.76 -10.04 15.75
N GLU A 244 8.23 -9.56 16.90
CA GLU A 244 8.11 -10.30 18.16
C GLU A 244 6.66 -10.34 18.69
N CYS A 245 5.89 -9.26 18.50
CA CYS A 245 4.45 -9.26 18.78
C CYS A 245 3.73 -10.23 17.84
N LEU A 246 4.09 -10.23 16.55
CA LEU A 246 3.53 -11.12 15.56
C LEU A 246 3.79 -12.59 15.92
N ARG A 247 5.02 -12.95 16.35
CA ARG A 247 5.32 -14.32 16.82
C ARG A 247 4.39 -14.74 17.94
N TYR A 248 4.17 -13.87 18.92
CA TYR A 248 3.29 -14.17 20.05
C TYR A 248 1.82 -14.28 19.61
N ALA A 249 1.34 -13.39 18.74
CA ALA A 249 -0.01 -13.48 18.17
C ALA A 249 -0.22 -14.76 17.35
N LEU A 250 0.79 -15.19 16.58
CA LEU A 250 0.76 -16.45 15.82
C LEU A 250 0.81 -17.68 16.74
N GLU A 251 1.51 -17.62 17.87
CA GLU A 251 1.46 -18.65 18.90
C GLU A 251 0.05 -18.81 19.47
N ILE A 252 -0.64 -17.70 19.76
CA ILE A 252 -2.06 -17.73 20.19
C ILE A 252 -2.94 -18.31 19.09
N SER A 253 -2.79 -17.85 17.84
CA SER A 253 -3.54 -18.33 16.68
C SER A 253 -3.40 -19.84 16.48
N LYS A 254 -2.18 -20.38 16.61
CA LYS A 254 -1.91 -21.82 16.50
C LYS A 254 -2.68 -22.66 17.53
N HIS A 255 -2.88 -22.15 18.74
CA HIS A 255 -3.62 -22.85 19.79
C HIS A 255 -5.14 -22.61 19.71
N HIS A 256 -5.56 -21.53 19.04
CA HIS A 256 -6.96 -21.10 18.93
C HIS A 256 -7.35 -20.69 17.49
N PRO A 257 -7.21 -21.58 16.49
CA PRO A 257 -7.36 -21.22 15.07
C PRO A 257 -8.78 -20.79 14.69
N GLU A 258 -9.79 -21.26 15.42
CA GLU A 258 -11.21 -20.89 15.20
C GLU A 258 -11.55 -19.48 15.70
N GLN A 259 -10.77 -18.93 16.64
CA GLN A 259 -11.01 -17.62 17.26
C GLN A 259 -10.05 -16.55 16.74
N LEU A 260 -8.81 -16.93 16.42
CA LEU A 260 -7.82 -16.06 15.80
C LEU A 260 -7.30 -16.68 14.51
N ASN A 261 -8.09 -16.56 13.45
CA ASN A 261 -7.70 -17.02 12.13
C ASN A 261 -6.67 -16.06 11.49
N LEU A 262 -5.47 -16.56 11.18
CA LEU A 262 -4.40 -15.78 10.56
C LEU A 262 -4.69 -15.36 9.11
N ASN A 263 -5.70 -15.97 8.47
CA ASN A 263 -6.22 -15.61 7.15
C ASN A 263 -7.53 -14.80 7.22
N GLN A 264 -7.99 -14.42 8.42
CA GLN A 264 -9.16 -13.58 8.57
C GLN A 264 -8.94 -12.26 7.84
N ALA A 265 -9.87 -11.87 6.97
CA ALA A 265 -9.87 -10.60 6.25
C ALA A 265 -10.37 -9.44 7.13
N ASN A 266 -9.87 -8.23 6.85
CA ASN A 266 -10.40 -6.99 7.41
C ASN A 266 -11.64 -6.51 6.63
N ILE A 267 -12.18 -5.33 6.95
CA ILE A 267 -13.39 -4.81 6.25
C ILE A 267 -13.18 -4.53 4.76
N TRP A 268 -11.93 -4.42 4.29
CA TRP A 268 -11.58 -4.24 2.88
C TRP A 268 -11.24 -5.56 2.19
N GLY A 269 -11.45 -6.69 2.87
CA GLY A 269 -11.10 -8.01 2.38
C GLY A 269 -9.63 -8.40 2.59
N GLU A 270 -8.74 -7.46 2.90
CA GLU A 270 -7.30 -7.68 2.93
C GLU A 270 -6.89 -8.60 4.08
N THR A 271 -6.12 -9.66 3.81
CA THR A 271 -5.56 -10.54 4.85
C THR A 271 -4.29 -9.93 5.47
N PRO A 272 -3.83 -10.39 6.65
CA PRO A 272 -2.57 -9.92 7.23
C PRO A 272 -1.37 -10.09 6.28
N LEU A 273 -1.36 -11.15 5.46
CA LEU A 273 -0.30 -11.39 4.48
C LEU A 273 -0.32 -10.37 3.34
N ILE A 274 -1.50 -9.94 2.89
CA ILE A 274 -1.64 -8.89 1.86
C ILE A 274 -1.08 -7.56 2.36
N ILE A 275 -1.43 -7.18 3.59
CA ILE A 275 -0.91 -5.94 4.20
C ILE A 275 0.62 -6.02 4.37
N ALA A 276 1.14 -7.16 4.83
CA ALA A 276 2.58 -7.38 4.96
C ALA A 276 3.30 -7.32 3.60
N ALA A 277 2.70 -7.88 2.55
CA ALA A 277 3.23 -7.86 1.18
C ALA A 277 3.25 -6.44 0.60
N GLN A 278 2.15 -5.69 0.73
CA GLN A 278 2.04 -4.30 0.28
C GLN A 278 3.09 -3.38 0.94
N GLY A 279 3.31 -3.56 2.24
CA GLY A 279 4.33 -2.83 2.98
C GLY A 279 5.76 -3.35 2.79
N CYS A 280 5.95 -4.46 2.05
CA CYS A 280 7.20 -5.20 1.95
C CYS A 280 7.86 -5.43 3.32
N ARG A 281 7.03 -5.82 4.30
CA ARG A 281 7.42 -6.12 5.68
C ARG A 281 7.98 -7.54 5.72
N VAL A 282 9.18 -7.71 5.18
CA VAL A 282 9.86 -9.00 4.96
C VAL A 282 9.75 -9.94 6.18
N GLY A 283 10.03 -9.42 7.38
CA GLY A 283 9.94 -10.20 8.62
C GLY A 283 8.53 -10.73 8.87
N CYS A 284 7.51 -9.88 8.74
CA CYS A 284 6.12 -10.29 8.86
C CYS A 284 5.69 -11.27 7.77
N VAL A 285 6.06 -11.04 6.51
CA VAL A 285 5.77 -11.94 5.38
C VAL A 285 6.33 -13.33 5.67
N LYS A 286 7.60 -13.41 6.08
CA LYS A 286 8.24 -14.68 6.45
C LYS A 286 7.49 -15.38 7.58
N LEU A 287 7.18 -14.68 8.67
CA LEU A 287 6.48 -15.27 9.82
C LEU A 287 5.08 -15.78 9.49
N LEU A 288 4.33 -15.03 8.68
CA LEU A 288 2.99 -15.42 8.25
C LEU A 288 3.04 -16.66 7.34
N LEU A 289 3.97 -16.70 6.37
CA LEU A 289 4.14 -17.85 5.50
C LEU A 289 4.61 -19.10 6.27
N ASP A 290 5.57 -18.94 7.20
CA ASP A 290 6.04 -20.03 8.06
C ASP A 290 4.91 -20.56 8.98
N ALA A 291 3.93 -19.73 9.32
CA ALA A 291 2.73 -20.10 10.07
C ALA A 291 1.59 -20.67 9.21
N GLY A 292 1.76 -20.75 7.89
CA GLY A 292 0.77 -21.32 6.96
C GLY A 292 -0.27 -20.33 6.43
N ALA A 293 0.04 -19.03 6.39
CA ALA A 293 -0.80 -18.04 5.71
C ALA A 293 -1.01 -18.39 4.24
N ASP A 294 -2.26 -18.29 3.79
CA ASP A 294 -2.61 -18.57 2.41
C ASP A 294 -2.34 -17.34 1.55
N ARG A 295 -1.38 -17.49 0.63
CA ARG A 295 -0.95 -16.44 -0.30
C ARG A 295 -1.87 -16.28 -1.51
N ASN A 296 -2.84 -17.19 -1.71
CA ASN A 296 -3.75 -17.19 -2.86
C ASN A 296 -5.14 -16.62 -2.56
N ILE A 297 -5.38 -16.10 -1.36
CA ILE A 297 -6.67 -15.48 -1.03
C ILE A 297 -6.90 -14.29 -1.96
N ARG A 298 -8.00 -14.36 -2.71
CA ARG A 298 -8.43 -13.35 -3.68
C ARG A 298 -9.24 -12.26 -3.00
N GLN A 299 -8.91 -11.02 -3.32
CA GLN A 299 -9.68 -9.84 -2.99
C GLN A 299 -10.88 -9.66 -3.92
N GLU A 300 -11.69 -8.63 -3.67
CA GLU A 300 -12.84 -8.29 -4.52
C GLU A 300 -12.42 -8.08 -5.98
N ASN A 301 -11.32 -7.37 -6.21
CA ASN A 301 -10.70 -7.16 -7.52
C ASN A 301 -9.90 -8.37 -8.04
N GLN A 302 -10.09 -9.55 -7.43
CA GLN A 302 -9.41 -10.81 -7.74
C GLN A 302 -7.89 -10.83 -7.49
N GLN A 303 -7.32 -9.77 -6.92
CA GLN A 303 -5.89 -9.71 -6.60
C GLN A 303 -5.53 -10.61 -5.40
N VAL A 304 -4.35 -11.20 -5.50
CA VAL A 304 -3.69 -11.99 -4.43
C VAL A 304 -2.48 -11.25 -3.85
N ALA A 305 -1.89 -11.74 -2.75
CA ALA A 305 -0.78 -11.08 -2.06
C ALA A 305 0.40 -10.66 -2.94
N LEU A 306 0.68 -11.43 -4.01
CA LEU A 306 1.77 -11.13 -4.94
C LEU A 306 1.53 -9.85 -5.77
N HIS A 307 0.29 -9.50 -6.14
CA HIS A 307 -0.03 -8.22 -6.79
C HIS A 307 0.29 -7.04 -5.87
N TYR A 308 -0.12 -7.15 -4.61
CA TYR A 308 0.07 -6.09 -3.62
C TYR A 308 1.54 -5.82 -3.32
N ALA A 309 2.43 -6.81 -3.42
CA ALA A 309 3.87 -6.59 -3.33
C ALA A 309 4.40 -5.64 -4.43
N GLY A 310 3.77 -5.61 -5.62
CA GLY A 310 4.10 -4.69 -6.70
C GLY A 310 3.74 -3.24 -6.42
N LEU A 311 2.78 -2.97 -5.53
CA LEU A 311 2.37 -1.61 -5.14
C LEU A 311 3.38 -0.90 -4.23
N SER A 312 4.33 -1.65 -3.65
CA SER A 312 5.38 -1.12 -2.81
C SER A 312 6.41 -0.31 -3.61
N GLY A 313 7.04 0.67 -2.95
CA GLY A 313 8.08 1.48 -3.57
C GLY A 313 9.31 0.67 -4.03
N ARG A 314 10.07 1.25 -4.98
CA ARG A 314 11.26 0.68 -5.61
C ARG A 314 12.42 0.48 -4.61
N ALA A 315 12.40 -0.62 -3.84
CA ALA A 315 13.40 -0.91 -2.83
C ALA A 315 13.79 -2.40 -2.76
N GLU A 316 14.95 -2.69 -2.18
CA GLU A 316 15.51 -4.05 -2.04
C GLU A 316 14.56 -5.02 -1.31
N ARG A 317 13.78 -4.51 -0.34
CA ARG A 317 12.79 -5.30 0.42
C ARG A 317 11.67 -5.88 -0.46
N ARG A 318 11.37 -5.24 -1.61
CA ARG A 318 10.36 -5.72 -2.56
C ARG A 318 10.79 -7.03 -3.20
N ARG A 319 12.04 -7.12 -3.65
CA ARG A 319 12.59 -8.36 -4.25
C ARG A 319 12.61 -9.51 -3.26
N GLU A 320 12.99 -9.24 -2.01
CA GLU A 320 12.97 -10.26 -0.96
C GLU A 320 11.55 -10.71 -0.64
N THR A 321 10.59 -9.78 -0.55
CA THR A 321 9.17 -10.07 -0.35
C THR A 321 8.61 -10.94 -1.49
N VAL A 322 8.90 -10.58 -2.75
CA VAL A 322 8.52 -11.38 -3.93
C VAL A 322 9.14 -12.77 -3.87
N ALA A 323 10.43 -12.88 -3.54
CA ALA A 323 11.09 -14.18 -3.40
C ALA A 323 10.44 -15.05 -2.31
N LEU A 324 10.10 -14.48 -1.15
CA LEU A 324 9.40 -15.18 -0.08
C LEU A 324 8.00 -15.64 -0.52
N LEU A 325 7.23 -14.77 -1.17
CA LEU A 325 5.90 -15.09 -1.72
C LEU A 325 5.96 -16.09 -2.88
N CYS A 326 7.12 -16.23 -3.54
CA CYS A 326 7.32 -17.25 -4.59
C CYS A 326 7.80 -18.60 -4.05
N ASN A 327 8.43 -18.63 -2.87
CA ASN A 327 9.00 -19.86 -2.30
C ASN A 327 7.90 -20.86 -1.90
N GLN A 328 8.15 -22.15 -2.17
CA GLN A 328 7.25 -23.27 -1.87
C GLN A 328 7.20 -23.60 -0.37
N ASN A 329 6.47 -22.81 0.41
CA ASN A 329 6.06 -23.14 1.78
C ASN A 329 4.53 -23.14 1.85
N GLY A 330 3.91 -24.31 2.02
CA GLY A 330 2.47 -24.42 2.22
C GLY A 330 1.66 -24.64 0.93
N THR A 331 0.62 -23.82 0.71
CA THR A 331 -0.30 -23.90 -0.43
C THR A 331 0.43 -23.70 -1.76
N GLU A 332 -0.01 -24.40 -2.81
CA GLU A 332 0.53 -24.24 -4.16
C GLU A 332 0.30 -22.81 -4.65
N LEU A 333 1.37 -22.10 -5.02
CA LEU A 333 1.29 -20.70 -5.43
C LEU A 333 0.55 -20.56 -6.77
N GLU A 334 -0.52 -19.76 -6.79
CA GLU A 334 -1.15 -19.30 -8.03
C GLU A 334 -0.34 -18.13 -8.62
N ILE A 335 0.85 -18.42 -9.16
CA ILE A 335 1.79 -17.37 -9.62
C ILE A 335 1.23 -16.51 -10.76
N ASP A 336 0.32 -17.07 -11.54
CA ASP A 336 -0.38 -16.44 -12.66
C ASP A 336 -1.84 -16.10 -12.31
N ALA A 337 -2.19 -15.96 -11.02
CA ALA A 337 -3.53 -15.56 -10.60
C ALA A 337 -3.93 -14.24 -11.29
N GLN A 338 -4.99 -14.23 -12.08
CA GLN A 338 -5.43 -13.01 -12.76
C GLN A 338 -6.33 -12.15 -11.86
N ASP A 339 -6.10 -10.85 -11.88
CA ASP A 339 -6.99 -9.83 -11.32
C ASP A 339 -8.23 -9.59 -12.20
N GLU A 340 -9.09 -8.63 -11.82
CA GLU A 340 -10.30 -8.26 -12.57
C GLU A 340 -10.02 -7.77 -14.00
N ASP A 341 -8.84 -7.21 -14.25
CA ASP A 341 -8.37 -6.77 -15.56
C ASP A 341 -7.73 -7.92 -16.35
N GLY A 342 -7.68 -9.14 -15.81
CA GLY A 342 -7.02 -10.29 -16.42
C GLY A 342 -5.49 -10.27 -16.28
N ARG A 343 -4.94 -9.39 -15.45
CA ARG A 343 -3.48 -9.24 -15.27
C ARG A 343 -2.99 -10.19 -14.18
N PRO A 344 -1.99 -11.04 -14.49
CA PRO A 344 -1.24 -11.75 -13.45
C PRO A 344 -0.25 -10.81 -12.72
N PRO A 345 0.24 -11.18 -11.52
CA PRO A 345 1.08 -10.31 -10.69
C PRO A 345 2.32 -9.77 -11.39
N ILE A 346 2.89 -10.51 -12.35
CA ILE A 346 4.08 -10.09 -13.11
C ILE A 346 3.88 -8.76 -13.85
N PHE A 347 2.64 -8.34 -14.14
CA PHE A 347 2.34 -7.03 -14.73
C PHE A 347 2.65 -5.85 -13.78
N ASP A 348 2.62 -6.08 -12.47
CA ASP A 348 2.87 -5.04 -11.45
C ASP A 348 4.37 -4.81 -11.18
N PHE A 349 5.26 -5.60 -11.80
CA PHE A 349 6.71 -5.55 -11.57
C PHE A 349 7.51 -5.12 -12.82
N LEU A 350 6.85 -4.50 -13.80
CA LEU A 350 7.52 -4.01 -15.01
C LEU A 350 8.52 -2.89 -14.74
N ASP A 351 8.54 -2.29 -13.55
CA ASP A 351 9.55 -1.33 -13.14
C ASP A 351 10.79 -1.96 -12.47
N ASP A 352 10.85 -3.30 -12.36
CA ASP A 352 11.91 -4.04 -11.67
C ASP A 352 12.32 -5.32 -12.41
N PRO A 353 13.35 -5.23 -13.28
CA PRO A 353 13.87 -6.38 -14.02
C PRO A 353 14.23 -7.59 -13.15
N GLU A 354 14.67 -7.38 -11.91
CA GLU A 354 15.05 -8.47 -11.02
C GLU A 354 13.83 -9.17 -10.42
N CYS A 355 12.74 -8.46 -10.10
CA CYS A 355 11.47 -9.10 -9.75
C CYS A 355 10.94 -9.95 -10.92
N LEU A 356 11.02 -9.46 -12.16
CA LEU A 356 10.63 -10.24 -13.34
C LEU A 356 11.42 -11.55 -13.44
N LYS A 357 12.74 -11.51 -13.22
CA LYS A 357 13.59 -12.72 -13.20
C LYS A 357 13.19 -13.68 -12.08
N ILE A 358 12.88 -13.17 -10.88
CA ILE A 358 12.43 -13.99 -9.75
C ILE A 358 11.12 -14.69 -10.09
N LEU A 359 10.15 -13.97 -10.64
CA LEU A 359 8.82 -14.50 -10.99
C LEU A 359 8.93 -15.57 -12.08
N VAL A 360 9.66 -15.29 -13.16
CA VAL A 360 9.86 -16.27 -14.25
C VAL A 360 10.60 -17.51 -13.77
N LYS A 361 11.60 -17.34 -12.90
CA LYS A 361 12.30 -18.48 -12.27
C LYS A 361 11.35 -19.40 -11.48
N HIS A 362 10.26 -18.85 -10.92
CA HIS A 362 9.25 -19.61 -10.19
C HIS A 362 8.03 -20.00 -11.04
N GLY A 363 8.11 -19.84 -12.37
CA GLY A 363 7.11 -20.35 -13.30
C GLY A 363 6.11 -19.33 -13.82
N ALA A 364 6.28 -18.03 -13.55
CA ALA A 364 5.40 -17.00 -14.09
C ALA A 364 5.43 -17.01 -15.63
N ARG A 365 4.25 -16.98 -16.23
CA ARG A 365 4.10 -17.03 -17.68
C ARG A 365 4.25 -15.66 -18.33
N LEU A 366 4.92 -15.64 -19.49
CA LEU A 366 5.16 -14.41 -20.26
C LEU A 366 4.17 -14.22 -21.43
N ASP A 367 3.36 -15.24 -21.73
CA ASP A 367 2.43 -15.28 -22.87
C ASP A 367 1.00 -14.85 -22.49
N LEU A 368 0.74 -14.55 -21.22
CA LEU A 368 -0.56 -14.09 -20.75
C LEU A 368 -0.83 -12.63 -21.14
N CYS A 369 -2.11 -12.33 -21.36
CA CYS A 369 -2.60 -11.01 -21.75
C CYS A 369 -3.71 -10.55 -20.80
N ASP A 370 -3.83 -9.23 -20.64
CA ASP A 370 -4.97 -8.62 -19.95
C ASP A 370 -6.25 -8.68 -20.79
N THR A 371 -7.37 -8.22 -20.23
CA THR A 371 -8.70 -8.21 -20.87
C THR A 371 -8.75 -7.33 -22.13
N ALA A 372 -7.85 -6.36 -22.28
CA ALA A 372 -7.68 -5.56 -23.50
C ALA A 372 -6.76 -6.25 -24.54
N GLY A 373 -6.28 -7.46 -24.25
CA GLY A 373 -5.37 -8.22 -25.09
C GLY A 373 -3.93 -7.71 -25.03
N ASN A 374 -3.57 -6.85 -24.08
CA ASN A 374 -2.20 -6.37 -23.94
C ASN A 374 -1.32 -7.42 -23.24
N SER A 375 -0.20 -7.77 -23.86
CA SER A 375 0.85 -8.59 -23.23
C SER A 375 1.78 -7.75 -22.36
N LEU A 376 2.69 -8.41 -21.62
CA LEU A 376 3.76 -7.74 -20.85
C LEU A 376 4.59 -6.77 -21.71
N PHE A 377 4.84 -7.12 -22.98
CA PHE A 377 5.58 -6.25 -23.91
C PHE A 377 4.80 -4.98 -24.25
N HIS A 378 3.47 -5.06 -24.39
CA HIS A 378 2.62 -3.89 -24.58
C HIS A 378 2.71 -2.98 -23.35
N HIS A 379 2.53 -3.52 -22.15
CA HIS A 379 2.59 -2.74 -20.92
C HIS A 379 3.97 -2.11 -20.69
N ALA A 380 5.07 -2.84 -20.89
CA ALA A 380 6.42 -2.27 -20.80
C ALA A 380 6.63 -1.13 -21.80
N CYS A 381 6.06 -1.24 -23.00
CA CYS A 381 6.10 -0.20 -24.02
C CYS A 381 5.21 1.01 -23.71
N ILE A 382 4.04 0.81 -23.11
CA ILE A 382 3.13 1.89 -22.67
C ILE A 382 3.76 2.66 -21.50
N GLN A 383 4.38 1.96 -20.56
CA GLN A 383 4.99 2.53 -19.36
C GLN A 383 6.40 3.08 -19.60
N GLY A 384 7.06 2.69 -20.69
CA GLY A 384 8.41 3.14 -21.04
C GLY A 384 9.53 2.40 -20.28
N GLU A 385 9.25 1.19 -19.79
CA GLU A 385 10.19 0.40 -18.97
C GLU A 385 11.18 -0.38 -19.84
N VAL A 386 12.17 0.35 -20.38
CA VAL A 386 13.15 -0.14 -21.38
C VAL A 386 13.95 -1.35 -20.89
N ASP A 387 14.43 -1.32 -19.64
CA ASP A 387 15.31 -2.38 -19.12
C ASP A 387 14.53 -3.65 -18.78
N SER A 388 13.28 -3.51 -18.35
CA SER A 388 12.36 -4.64 -18.21
C SER A 388 12.00 -5.24 -19.55
N LEU A 389 11.77 -4.43 -20.59
CA LEU A 389 11.56 -4.93 -21.94
C LEU A 389 12.74 -5.76 -22.45
N LYS A 390 13.98 -5.28 -22.27
CA LYS A 390 15.20 -6.05 -22.60
C LYS A 390 15.28 -7.34 -21.80
N THR A 391 14.92 -7.31 -20.52
CA THR A 391 14.92 -8.48 -19.65
C THR A 391 13.88 -9.51 -20.08
N LEU A 392 12.67 -9.08 -20.43
CA LEU A 392 11.61 -9.94 -20.97
C LEU A 392 12.04 -10.60 -22.29
N GLN A 393 12.77 -9.88 -23.15
CA GLN A 393 13.36 -10.47 -24.37
C GLN A 393 14.36 -11.58 -24.05
N GLN A 394 15.22 -11.38 -23.03
CA GLN A 394 16.20 -12.40 -22.61
C GLN A 394 15.54 -13.62 -21.96
N LEU A 395 14.43 -13.41 -21.23
CA LEU A 395 13.72 -14.46 -20.52
C LEU A 395 12.77 -15.26 -21.42
N SER A 396 12.34 -14.70 -22.56
CA SER A 396 11.39 -15.36 -23.45
C SER A 396 12.06 -16.24 -24.51
N SER A 397 11.82 -17.55 -24.44
CA SER A 397 12.24 -18.50 -25.49
C SER A 397 11.43 -18.36 -26.78
N ASN A 398 10.21 -17.80 -26.71
CA ASN A 398 9.28 -17.59 -27.82
C ASN A 398 8.96 -16.11 -28.06
N ALA A 399 9.95 -15.21 -27.86
CA ALA A 399 9.76 -13.77 -27.97
C ALA A 399 9.10 -13.34 -29.30
N LYS A 400 9.33 -14.11 -30.38
CA LYS A 400 8.82 -13.87 -31.73
C LYS A 400 7.30 -13.77 -31.81
N ASP A 401 6.57 -14.68 -31.17
CA ASP A 401 5.10 -14.66 -31.23
C ASP A 401 4.54 -13.52 -30.36
N ILE A 402 5.19 -13.27 -29.23
CA ILE A 402 4.77 -12.24 -28.27
C ILE A 402 4.92 -10.82 -28.85
N VAL A 403 6.00 -10.55 -29.60
CA VAL A 403 6.22 -9.21 -30.19
C VAL A 403 5.31 -8.90 -31.38
N ARG A 404 4.79 -9.95 -32.05
CA ARG A 404 3.85 -9.84 -33.18
C ARG A 404 2.39 -9.82 -32.74
N HIS A 405 2.13 -10.21 -31.49
CA HIS A 405 0.80 -10.21 -30.91
C HIS A 405 0.17 -8.82 -31.02
N LYS A 406 -1.10 -8.79 -31.41
CA LYS A 406 -1.91 -7.58 -31.47
C LYS A 406 -2.91 -7.58 -30.34
N ASN A 407 -2.99 -6.48 -29.61
CA ASN A 407 -4.06 -6.27 -28.64
C ASN A 407 -5.43 -6.12 -29.33
N LEU A 408 -6.51 -5.96 -28.56
CA LEU A 408 -7.86 -5.81 -29.11
C LEU A 408 -8.04 -4.52 -29.93
N ALA A 409 -7.16 -3.54 -29.75
CA ALA A 409 -7.06 -2.34 -30.59
C ALA A 409 -6.17 -2.53 -31.82
N GLY A 410 -5.81 -3.78 -32.16
CA GLY A 410 -5.03 -4.12 -33.35
C GLY A 410 -3.58 -3.61 -33.36
N ASN A 411 -3.07 -3.13 -32.23
CA ASN A 411 -1.72 -2.60 -32.09
C ASN A 411 -0.77 -3.68 -31.58
N THR A 412 0.46 -3.69 -32.11
CA THR A 412 1.58 -4.43 -31.54
C THR A 412 2.28 -3.61 -30.44
N ALA A 413 3.15 -4.24 -29.66
CA ALA A 413 3.93 -3.54 -28.64
C ALA A 413 4.77 -2.37 -29.21
N LEU A 414 5.29 -2.50 -30.44
CA LEU A 414 6.01 -1.40 -31.11
C LEU A 414 5.08 -0.21 -31.37
N ILE A 415 3.86 -0.46 -31.81
CA ILE A 415 2.89 0.61 -32.06
C ILE A 415 2.53 1.31 -30.75
N GLU A 416 2.34 0.56 -29.65
CA GLU A 416 2.07 1.18 -28.35
C GLU A 416 3.25 2.01 -27.84
N ALA A 417 4.50 1.54 -28.00
CA ALA A 417 5.69 2.33 -27.66
C ALA A 417 5.70 3.67 -28.40
N LEU A 418 5.40 3.65 -29.70
CA LEU A 418 5.38 4.83 -30.56
C LEU A 418 4.23 5.78 -30.26
N ARG A 419 3.02 5.25 -29.99
CA ARG A 419 1.84 6.04 -29.58
C ARG A 419 2.09 6.78 -28.27
N HIS A 420 2.78 6.13 -27.32
CA HIS A 420 3.14 6.68 -26.03
C HIS A 420 4.48 7.42 -26.02
N THR A 421 5.11 7.63 -27.18
CA THR A 421 6.37 8.38 -27.35
C THR A 421 7.58 7.79 -26.62
N ASN A 422 7.53 6.50 -26.27
CA ASN A 422 8.58 5.77 -25.58
C ASN A 422 9.63 5.25 -26.59
N VAL A 423 10.43 6.18 -27.12
CA VAL A 423 11.44 5.92 -28.16
C VAL A 423 12.42 4.82 -27.75
N GLY A 424 12.84 4.76 -26.48
CA GLY A 424 13.75 3.72 -25.99
C GLY A 424 13.19 2.31 -26.17
N CYS A 425 11.91 2.08 -25.85
CA CYS A 425 11.25 0.80 -26.06
C CYS A 425 11.10 0.48 -27.56
N ALA A 426 10.74 1.49 -28.37
CA ALA A 426 10.62 1.32 -29.82
C ALA A 426 11.97 0.92 -30.44
N MET A 427 13.08 1.55 -30.05
CA MET A 427 14.42 1.20 -30.51
C MET A 427 14.82 -0.22 -30.12
N VAL A 428 14.50 -0.65 -28.90
CA VAL A 428 14.74 -2.03 -28.45
C VAL A 428 13.94 -3.03 -29.31
N LEU A 429 12.67 -2.76 -29.58
CA LEU A 429 11.86 -3.64 -30.42
C LEU A 429 12.36 -3.68 -31.86
N LEU A 430 12.70 -2.53 -32.45
CA LEU A 430 13.24 -2.45 -33.82
C LEU A 430 14.59 -3.17 -34.00
N THR A 431 15.24 -3.65 -32.93
CA THR A 431 16.40 -4.54 -33.08
C THR A 431 16.01 -5.99 -33.41
N LEU A 432 14.74 -6.37 -33.16
CA LEU A 432 14.21 -7.70 -33.39
C LEU A 432 13.56 -7.78 -34.77
N GLN A 433 14.09 -8.64 -35.64
CA GLN A 433 13.56 -8.86 -36.98
C GLN A 433 12.09 -9.32 -36.97
N GLU A 434 11.67 -9.93 -35.87
CA GLU A 434 10.37 -10.57 -35.72
C GLU A 434 9.24 -9.66 -35.25
N VAL A 435 9.46 -8.36 -34.96
CA VAL A 435 8.39 -7.43 -34.51
C VAL A 435 7.14 -7.48 -35.40
N GLY A 436 7.31 -7.83 -36.67
CA GLY A 436 6.20 -8.10 -37.57
C GLY A 436 5.53 -6.82 -38.06
N ASP A 437 4.20 -6.78 -37.99
CA ASP A 437 3.39 -5.70 -38.56
C ASP A 437 3.63 -4.39 -37.80
N MET A 438 4.23 -3.44 -38.50
CA MET A 438 4.50 -2.09 -38.02
C MET A 438 3.34 -1.14 -38.32
N VAL A 439 2.13 -1.65 -38.55
CA VAL A 439 0.92 -0.88 -38.78
C VAL A 439 -0.10 -1.20 -37.69
N GLY A 440 -0.52 -0.16 -36.97
CA GLY A 440 -1.61 -0.22 -36.01
C GLY A 440 -2.99 -0.19 -36.68
N GLN A 441 -4.07 -0.34 -35.91
CA GLN A 441 -5.43 -0.40 -36.46
C GLN A 441 -5.86 0.89 -37.18
N ASP A 442 -5.33 2.06 -36.79
CA ASP A 442 -5.64 3.36 -37.42
C ASP A 442 -4.95 3.56 -38.79
N ALA A 443 -4.38 2.50 -39.37
CA ALA A 443 -3.48 2.51 -40.52
C ALA A 443 -2.21 3.39 -40.33
N TRP A 444 -1.95 3.83 -39.10
CA TRP A 444 -0.70 4.46 -38.74
C TRP A 444 0.41 3.41 -38.67
N ALA A 445 1.50 3.72 -39.35
CA ALA A 445 2.67 2.86 -39.43
C ALA A 445 3.80 3.42 -38.57
N ALA A 446 4.77 2.60 -38.19
CA ALA A 446 5.91 3.04 -37.39
C ALA A 446 6.61 4.28 -37.97
N VAL A 447 6.70 4.37 -39.30
CA VAL A 447 7.31 5.52 -40.00
C VAL A 447 6.49 6.80 -39.83
N HIS A 448 5.16 6.70 -39.73
CA HIS A 448 4.29 7.86 -39.48
C HIS A 448 4.51 8.39 -38.07
N TYR A 449 4.59 7.52 -37.07
CA TYR A 449 4.92 7.92 -35.70
C TYR A 449 6.33 8.48 -35.59
N ALA A 450 7.34 7.82 -36.16
CA ALA A 450 8.72 8.31 -36.14
C ALA A 450 8.85 9.69 -36.82
N ALA A 451 8.19 9.89 -37.95
CA ALA A 451 8.12 11.18 -38.64
C ALA A 451 7.40 12.26 -37.81
N LYS A 452 6.33 11.89 -37.11
CA LYS A 452 5.61 12.78 -36.19
C LYS A 452 6.49 13.21 -35.02
N LEU A 453 7.27 12.28 -34.43
CA LEU A 453 8.15 12.55 -33.30
C LEU A 453 9.37 13.38 -33.69
N GLY A 454 9.85 13.22 -34.93
CA GLY A 454 11.00 13.98 -35.44
C GLY A 454 12.36 13.48 -34.97
N ASP A 455 12.42 12.30 -34.35
CA ASP A 455 13.66 11.64 -33.96
C ASP A 455 14.28 10.94 -35.17
N ALA A 456 15.43 11.46 -35.64
CA ALA A 456 16.11 10.97 -36.82
C ALA A 456 16.65 9.54 -36.65
N GLY A 457 17.12 9.19 -35.44
CA GLY A 457 17.65 7.86 -35.14
C GLY A 457 16.54 6.80 -35.17
N LEU A 458 15.39 7.10 -34.56
CA LEU A 458 14.21 6.26 -34.63
C LEU A 458 13.70 6.12 -36.06
N LEU A 459 13.63 7.23 -36.80
CA LEU A 459 13.18 7.20 -38.18
C LEU A 459 14.10 6.35 -39.06
N GLN A 460 15.42 6.48 -38.89
CA GLN A 460 16.40 5.67 -39.57
C GLN A 460 16.23 4.18 -39.21
N ALA A 461 16.12 3.85 -37.91
CA ALA A 461 15.91 2.48 -37.46
C ALA A 461 14.64 1.85 -38.05
N VAL A 462 13.53 2.60 -38.14
CA VAL A 462 12.30 2.15 -38.80
C VAL A 462 12.53 1.90 -40.28
N MET A 463 13.22 2.80 -41.00
CA MET A 463 13.45 2.69 -42.44
C MET A 463 14.41 1.56 -42.83
N GLU A 464 15.37 1.24 -41.95
CA GLU A 464 16.35 0.19 -42.14
C GLU A 464 15.82 -1.19 -41.72
N HIS A 465 14.74 -1.25 -40.95
CA HIS A 465 14.21 -2.52 -40.46
C HIS A 465 13.65 -3.40 -41.61
N PRO A 466 13.92 -4.72 -41.63
CA PRO A 466 13.47 -5.61 -42.72
C PRO A 466 11.95 -5.64 -42.94
N GLY A 467 11.16 -5.45 -41.89
CA GLY A 467 9.69 -5.41 -41.95
C GLY A 467 9.11 -4.09 -42.49
N PHE A 468 9.95 -3.13 -42.86
CA PHE A 468 9.51 -1.82 -43.34
C PHE A 468 8.92 -1.88 -44.75
N VAL A 469 7.73 -1.31 -44.92
CA VAL A 469 7.04 -1.22 -46.22
C VAL A 469 7.01 0.23 -46.70
N ARG A 470 7.47 0.44 -47.93
CA ARG A 470 7.50 1.77 -48.56
C ARG A 470 6.11 2.21 -49.02
N GLY A 471 5.90 3.53 -49.07
CA GLY A 471 4.68 4.12 -49.62
C GLY A 471 3.41 3.96 -48.76
N LEU A 472 3.53 3.45 -47.53
CA LEU A 472 2.41 3.37 -46.59
C LEU A 472 1.79 4.76 -46.34
N ARG A 473 0.47 4.76 -46.15
CA ARG A 473 -0.32 5.95 -45.85
C ARG A 473 -1.18 5.68 -44.63
N THR A 474 -1.40 6.72 -43.84
CA THR A 474 -2.39 6.72 -42.76
C THR A 474 -3.81 6.55 -43.29
N GLY A 475 -4.78 6.29 -42.41
CA GLY A 475 -6.20 6.13 -42.80
C GLY A 475 -6.79 7.35 -43.52
N ASP A 476 -6.28 8.56 -43.26
CA ASP A 476 -6.62 9.80 -43.94
C ASP A 476 -5.75 10.09 -45.18
N GLY A 477 -4.94 9.12 -45.62
CA GLY A 477 -4.18 9.16 -46.87
C GLY A 477 -2.85 9.92 -46.82
N LYS A 478 -2.40 10.36 -45.63
CA LYS A 478 -1.15 11.12 -45.46
C LYS A 478 0.06 10.20 -45.52
N THR A 479 1.14 10.72 -46.10
CA THR A 479 2.45 10.06 -46.07
C THR A 479 3.25 10.51 -44.84
N ALA A 480 4.27 9.75 -44.46
CA ALA A 480 5.20 10.14 -43.39
C ALA A 480 5.78 11.56 -43.57
N ARG A 481 6.01 12.00 -44.82
CA ARG A 481 6.41 13.38 -45.13
C ARG A 481 5.37 14.40 -44.68
N VAL A 482 4.10 14.19 -45.03
CA VAL A 482 3.02 15.10 -44.67
C VAL A 482 2.88 15.15 -43.15
N VAL A 483 2.95 13.99 -42.49
CA VAL A 483 2.92 13.90 -41.03
C VAL A 483 4.07 14.67 -40.38
N ALA A 484 5.31 14.55 -40.88
CA ALA A 484 6.44 15.35 -40.39
C ALA A 484 6.26 16.86 -40.61
N MET A 485 5.66 17.28 -41.74
CA MET A 485 5.38 18.69 -42.01
C MET A 485 4.33 19.23 -41.04
N GLU A 486 3.23 18.51 -40.84
CA GLU A 486 2.14 18.90 -39.91
C GLU A 486 2.64 18.95 -38.46
N ALA A 487 3.55 18.06 -38.08
CA ALA A 487 4.17 18.04 -36.76
C ALA A 487 5.31 19.07 -36.56
N GLY A 488 5.67 19.84 -37.59
CA GLY A 488 6.78 20.81 -37.53
C GLY A 488 8.19 20.18 -37.52
N ASN A 489 8.28 18.88 -37.82
CA ASN A 489 9.50 18.08 -37.78
C ASN A 489 10.14 17.85 -39.16
N TRP A 490 9.61 18.47 -40.22
CA TRP A 490 10.20 18.48 -41.57
C TRP A 490 11.44 19.39 -41.68
N ARG A 491 12.51 19.03 -40.99
CA ARG A 491 13.79 19.78 -40.96
C ARG A 491 14.97 18.86 -40.72
N GLY A 492 16.18 19.37 -40.91
CA GLY A 492 17.43 18.66 -40.60
C GLY A 492 17.52 17.26 -41.20
N GLU A 493 18.00 16.32 -40.40
CA GLU A 493 18.18 14.91 -40.77
C GLU A 493 16.86 14.19 -41.09
N THR A 494 15.78 14.48 -40.35
CA THR A 494 14.44 13.92 -40.59
C THR A 494 13.95 14.22 -42.02
N LYS A 495 14.16 15.45 -42.50
CA LYS A 495 13.86 15.82 -43.89
C LYS A 495 14.73 15.08 -44.90
N GLN A 496 16.02 14.91 -44.60
CA GLN A 496 16.94 14.19 -45.48
C GLN A 496 16.54 12.72 -45.61
N LEU A 497 16.31 12.03 -44.49
CA LEU A 497 15.88 10.63 -44.44
C LEU A 497 14.56 10.40 -45.19
N LEU A 498 13.54 11.24 -44.95
CA LEU A 498 12.26 11.12 -45.64
C LEU A 498 12.34 11.45 -47.13
N ASN A 499 13.28 12.30 -47.57
CA ASN A 499 13.51 12.52 -48.99
C ASN A 499 14.16 11.29 -49.64
N THR A 500 15.22 10.72 -49.02
CA THR A 500 15.87 9.50 -49.49
C THR A 500 14.88 8.33 -49.59
N PHE A 501 13.97 8.23 -48.62
CA PHE A 501 12.89 7.24 -48.62
C PHE A 501 11.98 7.33 -49.86
N ASN A 502 11.70 8.54 -50.34
CA ASN A 502 10.79 8.76 -51.46
C ASN A 502 11.47 8.68 -52.85
N THR A 503 12.80 8.71 -52.91
CA THR A 503 13.55 8.80 -54.19
C THR A 503 14.01 7.46 -54.77
N ILE A 504 13.99 6.37 -53.99
CA ILE A 504 14.38 5.03 -54.49
C ILE A 504 13.09 4.27 -54.84
N VAL A 505 12.69 4.37 -56.10
CA VAL A 505 11.56 3.66 -56.73
C VAL A 505 11.99 2.29 -57.22
#